data_AF-A0A6T2AYJ6-F1
#
_entry.id   AF-A0A6T2AYJ6-F1
#
_cell.length_a   1.000
_cell.length_b   1.000
_cell.length_c   1.000
_cell.angle_alpha   90.00
_cell.angle_beta   90.00
_cell.angle_gamma   90.00
#
_symmetry.space_group_name_H-M   'P 1'
#
loop_
_entity.id
_entity.type
_entity.pdbx_description
1 polymer ?
#
loop_
_entity_poly.entity_id
_entity_poly.type
_entity_poly.pdbx_seq_one_letter_code
_entity_poly.pdbx_strand_id
1 'polypeptide(L)'
;MDPKTSNFVDQPLSDIAQGPSRGTIEYKQYINPALPQSRLHDGDTDTVSRRAKDDGKFFIHISDTHHDPFFDPEATMGAAICHSCLFSEEVFGSEAYCPRTLPTNEASIEIGQYPFGRYGCNPPRRLVDSLYHAMKGIDAHPRFVVMTGDLAPHGYPGDKATLTNTTTFEDLCPTKLLIMKRQAAFWKQHFPHTKLVFTLGNNDHFPKDKYWQPFITALGDVFHEEGLFTKKEHEMFTRYGSVYYDIDNLRFIALDFTLFTPGGEVTFVDPASLSGLSEEETACELFPVRHRTIQWFERTLKEAREQKKAVYIVGHQPLTTKRGKDELNVYGVHYGKLKFLLDRYQDIIKVGLFGHRNLAAIQPIASALGRPIIPSITVPGVSPRGKNHPAFHVVFYEADGTVHDFEQWVFALGNENAKASKEGKGYKGEWKMHHRELYSWKAFSKGEKFTVAGLMHTLHSILTDERVFFDIELWKRGGYVGDETPENYKCKAKYDTANAMMQCLFPKQDPRCWDQKWLA
;
A
#
# COMPACT_ATOMS: atom_id res chain seq x y z
N MET A 1 7.25 -34.62 43.67
CA MET A 1 6.81 -35.92 44.22
C MET A 1 5.75 -36.47 43.29
N ASP A 2 5.97 -37.71 42.88
CA ASP A 2 5.35 -38.48 41.78
C ASP A 2 3.81 -38.59 41.85
N PRO A 3 3.11 -38.81 40.72
CA PRO A 3 2.71 -40.19 40.46
C PRO A 3 2.78 -40.64 38.98
N LYS A 4 3.60 -41.65 38.74
CA LYS A 4 3.32 -42.97 38.14
C LYS A 4 2.41 -43.02 36.90
N THR A 5 3.10 -43.16 35.78
CA THR A 5 2.83 -43.98 34.59
C THR A 5 1.88 -45.17 34.73
N SER A 6 1.00 -45.34 33.73
CA SER A 6 0.73 -46.66 33.11
C SER A 6 0.35 -46.49 31.63
N ASN A 7 1.24 -46.91 30.75
CA ASN A 7 0.99 -47.21 29.33
C ASN A 7 0.23 -48.53 29.20
N PHE A 8 -0.67 -48.66 28.22
CA PHE A 8 -1.04 -49.87 27.44
C PHE A 8 -2.18 -49.43 26.50
N VAL A 9 -2.32 -49.73 25.21
CA VAL A 9 -1.50 -50.38 24.16
C VAL A 9 -2.24 -50.10 22.84
N ASP A 10 -1.49 -49.94 21.75
CA ASP A 10 -1.99 -49.91 20.37
C ASP A 10 -2.68 -51.23 19.99
N GLN A 11 -3.87 -51.17 19.37
CA GLN A 11 -4.25 -52.11 18.32
C GLN A 11 -5.15 -51.48 17.25
N PRO A 12 -5.05 -51.93 15.99
CA PRO A 12 -5.54 -51.23 14.81
C PRO A 12 -6.98 -51.62 14.47
N LEU A 13 -7.76 -50.68 13.96
CA LEU A 13 -9.07 -50.97 13.36
C LEU A 13 -8.99 -50.81 11.84
N SER A 14 -8.81 -51.94 11.18
CA SER A 14 -9.15 -52.18 9.79
C SER A 14 -10.66 -52.39 9.62
N ASP A 15 -11.18 -51.81 8.54
CA ASP A 15 -12.39 -52.18 7.79
C ASP A 15 -13.77 -52.14 8.46
N ILE A 16 -14.48 -51.01 8.30
CA ILE A 16 -15.94 -51.02 8.03
C ILE A 16 -16.32 -49.94 6.99
N ALA A 17 -16.92 -50.45 5.91
CA ALA A 17 -17.90 -49.84 5.01
C ALA A 17 -17.48 -48.76 4.00
N GLN A 18 -17.39 -49.22 2.75
CA GLN A 18 -17.51 -48.45 1.52
C GLN A 18 -18.78 -47.57 1.54
N GLY A 19 -18.59 -46.26 1.67
CA GLY A 19 -19.59 -45.24 1.35
C GLY A 19 -19.60 -44.92 -0.15
N PRO A 20 -20.74 -44.45 -0.70
CA PRO A 20 -20.97 -44.43 -2.14
C PRO A 20 -19.99 -43.48 -2.85
N SER A 21 -19.57 -43.91 -4.04
CA SER A 21 -18.77 -43.14 -5.00
C SER A 21 -19.24 -41.69 -5.03
N ARG A 22 -18.35 -40.75 -4.69
CA ARG A 22 -18.55 -39.32 -4.93
C ARG A 22 -18.81 -39.15 -6.43
N GLY A 23 -20.07 -39.02 -6.79
CA GLY A 23 -20.46 -38.56 -8.11
C GLY A 23 -19.83 -37.19 -8.31
N THR A 24 -18.94 -37.10 -9.30
CA THR A 24 -18.50 -35.84 -9.90
C THR A 24 -19.74 -35.12 -10.38
N ILE A 25 -20.22 -34.16 -9.59
CA ILE A 25 -21.21 -33.19 -10.08
C ILE A 25 -20.41 -32.28 -11.01
N GLU A 26 -20.53 -32.51 -12.32
CA GLU A 26 -20.02 -31.61 -13.34
C GLU A 26 -20.73 -30.25 -13.20
N TYR A 27 -20.11 -29.30 -12.50
CA TYR A 27 -20.47 -27.88 -12.56
C TYR A 27 -19.94 -27.27 -13.88
N LYS A 28 -20.48 -27.74 -15.01
CA LYS A 28 -20.18 -27.22 -16.36
C LYS A 28 -21.05 -26.04 -16.78
N GLN A 29 -21.91 -25.51 -15.90
CA GLN A 29 -22.93 -24.52 -16.30
C GLN A 29 -22.80 -23.10 -15.74
N TYR A 30 -21.80 -22.80 -14.90
CA TYR A 30 -21.58 -21.43 -14.39
C TYR A 30 -20.18 -20.86 -14.63
N ILE A 31 -19.26 -21.67 -15.16
CA ILE A 31 -18.07 -21.14 -15.83
C ILE A 31 -18.47 -21.10 -17.30
N ASN A 32 -18.71 -19.92 -17.85
CA ASN A 32 -18.62 -19.78 -19.30
C ASN A 32 -17.15 -20.05 -19.66
N PRO A 33 -16.80 -21.19 -20.29
CA PRO A 33 -15.41 -21.49 -20.67
C PRO A 33 -14.91 -20.55 -21.78
N ALA A 34 -15.79 -19.64 -22.24
CA ALA A 34 -15.50 -18.55 -23.14
C ALA A 34 -15.67 -17.19 -22.43
N LEU A 35 -14.84 -16.90 -21.43
CA LEU A 35 -14.12 -15.63 -21.54
C LEU A 35 -13.06 -15.91 -22.61
N PRO A 36 -13.24 -15.43 -23.85
CA PRO A 36 -12.23 -15.66 -24.87
C PRO A 36 -10.97 -14.95 -24.37
N GLN A 37 -9.90 -15.73 -24.12
CA GLN A 37 -8.54 -15.16 -24.06
C GLN A 37 -8.22 -14.33 -25.31
N SER A 38 -8.98 -14.54 -26.40
CA SER A 38 -8.93 -13.81 -27.67
C SER A 38 -9.74 -12.50 -27.75
N ARG A 39 -10.33 -12.00 -26.65
CA ARG A 39 -10.91 -10.64 -26.58
C ARG A 39 -10.28 -9.79 -25.47
N LEU A 40 -9.01 -10.02 -25.18
CA LEU A 40 -8.15 -9.04 -24.52
C LEU A 40 -7.80 -7.98 -25.58
N HIS A 41 -8.65 -6.96 -25.75
CA HIS A 41 -8.16 -5.75 -26.41
C HIS A 41 -7.20 -5.06 -25.45
N ASP A 42 -5.90 -5.26 -25.72
CA ASP A 42 -4.79 -4.62 -25.02
C ASP A 42 -4.93 -3.09 -25.11
N GLY A 43 -5.04 -2.41 -23.96
CA GLY A 43 -4.79 -0.98 -23.90
C GLY A 43 -3.29 -0.75 -24.06
N ASP A 44 -2.88 -0.19 -25.20
CA ASP A 44 -1.48 0.14 -25.48
C ASP A 44 -1.16 1.58 -25.00
N THR A 45 0.11 1.92 -24.79
CA THR A 45 0.60 3.25 -24.38
C THR A 45 0.12 4.37 -25.32
N ASP A 46 -0.09 4.01 -26.59
CA ASP A 46 -0.72 4.82 -27.63
C ASP A 46 -2.12 5.34 -27.23
N THR A 47 -2.88 4.57 -26.47
CA THR A 47 -4.23 4.94 -26.00
C THR A 47 -4.18 5.96 -24.87
N VAL A 48 -3.23 5.85 -23.93
CA VAL A 48 -3.01 6.86 -22.88
C VAL A 48 -2.54 8.17 -23.49
N SER A 49 -1.62 8.10 -24.46
CA SER A 49 -1.15 9.29 -25.18
C SER A 49 -2.27 10.00 -25.95
N ARG A 50 -3.23 9.25 -26.52
CA ARG A 50 -4.44 9.83 -27.14
C ARG A 50 -5.38 10.43 -26.09
N ARG A 51 -5.62 9.73 -24.97
CA ARG A 51 -6.42 10.28 -23.86
C ARG A 51 -5.80 11.51 -23.23
N ALA A 52 -4.49 11.58 -23.04
CA ALA A 52 -3.84 12.80 -22.57
C ALA A 52 -4.07 14.00 -23.51
N LYS A 53 -4.25 13.75 -24.81
CA LYS A 53 -4.61 14.80 -25.78
C LYS A 53 -6.09 15.17 -25.73
N ASP A 54 -6.97 14.20 -25.46
CA ASP A 54 -8.43 14.38 -25.49
C ASP A 54 -9.04 14.78 -24.12
N ASP A 55 -8.50 14.25 -23.03
CA ASP A 55 -9.03 14.28 -21.66
C ASP A 55 -8.22 15.20 -20.71
N GLY A 56 -7.02 15.68 -21.08
CA GLY A 56 -6.26 16.69 -20.31
C GLY A 56 -4.95 16.20 -19.67
N LYS A 57 -4.58 16.78 -18.51
CA LYS A 57 -3.30 16.49 -17.84
C LYS A 57 -3.39 15.15 -17.09
N PHE A 58 -2.27 14.44 -16.93
CA PHE A 58 -2.21 13.22 -16.15
C PHE A 58 -0.93 13.11 -15.32
N PHE A 59 -0.93 12.21 -14.34
CA PHE A 59 0.26 11.76 -13.63
C PHE A 59 0.17 10.29 -13.28
N ILE A 60 1.32 9.66 -13.02
CA ILE A 60 1.40 8.29 -12.54
C ILE A 60 1.39 8.31 -11.00
N HIS A 61 0.57 7.45 -10.40
CA HIS A 61 0.50 7.21 -8.95
C HIS A 61 0.94 5.76 -8.67
N ILE A 62 1.99 5.60 -7.88
CA ILE A 62 2.54 4.32 -7.42
C ILE A 62 2.61 4.28 -5.90
N SER A 63 2.71 3.07 -5.32
CA SER A 63 2.92 2.89 -3.88
C SER A 63 3.47 1.50 -3.58
N ASP A 64 3.98 1.32 -2.35
CA ASP A 64 4.28 0.02 -1.76
C ASP A 64 5.20 -0.83 -2.67
N THR A 65 6.35 -0.28 -3.04
CA THR A 65 7.35 -1.03 -3.84
C THR A 65 7.98 -2.14 -3.03
N HIS A 66 8.23 -1.90 -1.73
CA HIS A 66 8.82 -2.86 -0.80
C HIS A 66 10.02 -3.60 -1.39
N HIS A 67 10.88 -2.91 -2.14
CA HIS A 67 11.95 -3.57 -2.87
C HIS A 67 12.86 -4.36 -1.92
N ASP A 68 12.97 -5.67 -2.16
CA ASP A 68 13.80 -6.57 -1.38
C ASP A 68 15.06 -6.94 -2.16
N PRO A 69 16.21 -6.31 -1.87
CA PRO A 69 17.46 -6.62 -2.56
C PRO A 69 18.01 -8.01 -2.22
N PHE A 70 17.47 -8.66 -1.19
CA PHE A 70 17.85 -10.00 -0.77
C PHE A 70 16.77 -11.05 -1.09
N PHE A 71 15.83 -10.72 -1.99
CA PHE A 71 14.74 -11.59 -2.36
C PHE A 71 15.21 -13.01 -2.70
N ASP A 72 14.57 -13.98 -2.04
CA ASP A 72 14.76 -15.40 -2.25
C ASP A 72 13.36 -16.05 -2.19
N PRO A 73 12.87 -16.61 -3.30
CA PRO A 73 11.51 -17.14 -3.39
C PRO A 73 11.34 -18.50 -2.71
N GLU A 74 12.44 -19.18 -2.39
CA GLU A 74 12.47 -20.51 -1.76
C GLU A 74 12.72 -20.39 -0.25
N ALA A 75 13.43 -19.36 0.20
CA ALA A 75 13.58 -19.03 1.61
C ALA A 75 12.34 -18.29 2.14
N THR A 76 11.73 -18.80 3.22
CA THR A 76 10.65 -18.10 3.91
C THR A 76 11.02 -17.88 5.37
N MET A 77 11.30 -16.64 5.77
CA MET A 77 11.52 -16.27 7.18
C MET A 77 10.21 -16.05 7.96
N GLY A 78 9.07 -16.18 7.28
CA GLY A 78 7.74 -16.01 7.85
C GLY A 78 6.69 -15.89 6.75
N ALA A 79 5.43 -15.86 7.15
CA ALA A 79 4.36 -15.51 6.22
C ALA A 79 4.68 -14.13 5.62
N ALA A 80 4.81 -14.09 4.30
CA ALA A 80 5.01 -12.88 3.52
C ALA A 80 6.41 -12.21 3.53
N ILE A 81 7.47 -12.93 3.94
CA ILE A 81 8.86 -12.44 3.93
C ILE A 81 9.73 -13.49 3.22
N CYS A 82 10.20 -13.16 2.02
CA CYS A 82 10.91 -14.08 1.13
C CYS A 82 12.26 -13.49 0.75
N HIS A 83 13.19 -13.52 1.70
CA HIS A 83 14.57 -13.13 1.51
C HIS A 83 15.49 -14.05 2.31
N SER A 84 16.79 -14.04 1.99
CA SER A 84 17.74 -15.01 2.55
C SER A 84 17.76 -15.04 4.09
N CYS A 85 17.79 -16.24 4.65
CA CYS A 85 17.47 -16.58 6.05
C CYS A 85 18.27 -15.90 7.18
N LEU A 86 19.18 -14.95 6.98
CA LEU A 86 20.04 -14.45 8.06
C LEU A 86 19.53 -13.17 8.76
N PHE A 87 18.35 -12.62 8.40
CA PHE A 87 18.00 -11.21 8.70
C PHE A 87 16.87 -10.97 9.71
N SER A 88 16.31 -11.96 10.41
CA SER A 88 15.23 -11.70 11.38
C SER A 88 15.59 -12.07 12.81
N GLU A 89 15.48 -11.10 13.71
CA GLU A 89 15.57 -11.29 15.17
C GLU A 89 14.42 -12.18 15.70
N GLU A 90 13.26 -12.23 15.04
CA GLU A 90 12.16 -13.11 15.43
C GLU A 90 12.41 -14.59 15.10
N VAL A 91 13.28 -14.87 14.12
CA VAL A 91 13.58 -16.23 13.68
C VAL A 91 14.90 -16.74 14.26
N PHE A 92 15.87 -15.85 14.50
CA PHE A 92 17.23 -16.22 14.92
C PHE A 92 17.71 -15.54 16.22
N GLY A 93 16.85 -14.78 16.92
CA GLY A 93 17.20 -14.14 18.19
C GLY A 93 18.23 -13.02 18.04
N SER A 94 18.96 -12.73 19.12
CA SER A 94 19.97 -11.65 19.21
C SER A 94 21.19 -11.83 18.30
N GLU A 95 21.25 -12.91 17.52
CA GLU A 95 22.32 -13.20 16.54
C GLU A 95 21.91 -12.86 15.09
N ALA A 96 20.77 -12.20 14.86
CA ALA A 96 20.35 -11.80 13.53
C ALA A 96 21.44 -10.95 12.84
N TYR A 97 21.81 -11.34 11.62
CA TYR A 97 22.81 -10.63 10.86
C TYR A 97 22.23 -9.29 10.37
N CYS A 98 23.00 -8.23 10.56
CA CYS A 98 22.68 -6.91 10.04
C CYS A 98 23.50 -6.60 8.77
N PRO A 99 22.89 -6.65 7.56
CA PRO A 99 23.60 -6.35 6.33
C PRO A 99 24.06 -4.90 6.22
N ARG A 100 25.35 -4.66 6.44
CA ARG A 100 25.94 -3.33 6.25
C ARG A 100 26.26 -2.99 4.79
N THR A 101 26.05 -3.95 3.89
CA THR A 101 26.21 -3.78 2.43
C THR A 101 25.08 -4.50 1.72
N LEU A 102 24.68 -3.97 0.56
CA LEU A 102 23.61 -4.53 -0.25
C LEU A 102 24.18 -5.23 -1.50
N PRO A 103 23.59 -6.34 -1.98
CA PRO A 103 24.08 -7.09 -3.14
C PRO A 103 24.18 -6.21 -4.39
N THR A 104 25.26 -6.33 -5.18
CA THR A 104 25.46 -5.47 -6.36
C THR A 104 24.74 -5.96 -7.61
N ASN A 105 24.35 -7.24 -7.65
CA ASN A 105 23.85 -7.94 -8.83
C ASN A 105 22.39 -8.41 -8.69
N GLU A 106 21.61 -7.77 -7.80
CA GLU A 106 20.21 -8.11 -7.44
C GLU A 106 19.28 -8.28 -8.67
N ALA A 107 19.46 -7.51 -9.74
CA ALA A 107 18.66 -7.61 -10.96
C ALA A 107 18.97 -8.86 -11.81
N SER A 108 20.14 -9.49 -11.60
CA SER A 108 20.67 -10.59 -12.43
C SER A 108 20.64 -11.96 -11.77
N ILE A 109 20.21 -12.01 -10.50
CA ILE A 109 20.03 -13.25 -9.73
C ILE A 109 19.02 -14.12 -10.47
N GLU A 110 19.34 -15.40 -10.66
CA GLU A 110 18.43 -16.39 -11.23
C GLU A 110 17.49 -16.87 -10.14
N ILE A 111 16.22 -16.48 -10.26
CA ILE A 111 15.22 -16.67 -9.22
C ILE A 111 14.22 -17.77 -9.64
N GLY A 112 14.69 -18.73 -10.43
CA GLY A 112 13.92 -19.85 -10.95
C GLY A 112 12.62 -19.43 -11.64
N GLN A 113 11.51 -20.05 -11.25
CA GLN A 113 10.17 -19.78 -11.77
C GLN A 113 9.54 -18.46 -11.26
N TYR A 114 10.23 -17.69 -10.42
CA TYR A 114 9.72 -16.43 -9.82
C TYR A 114 10.58 -15.19 -10.14
N PRO A 115 10.99 -14.96 -11.41
CA PRO A 115 11.91 -13.88 -11.76
C PRO A 115 11.41 -12.48 -11.40
N PHE A 116 10.10 -12.24 -11.38
CA PHE A 116 9.49 -10.97 -10.96
C PHE A 116 8.90 -11.01 -9.55
N GLY A 117 9.14 -12.09 -8.81
CA GLY A 117 8.65 -12.26 -7.44
C GLY A 117 7.53 -13.28 -7.31
N ARG A 118 7.04 -13.42 -6.08
CA ARG A 118 6.06 -14.44 -5.68
C ARG A 118 4.97 -13.78 -4.83
N TYR A 119 3.71 -14.19 -4.99
CA TYR A 119 2.62 -13.67 -4.16
C TYR A 119 2.89 -13.91 -2.69
N GLY A 120 2.56 -12.91 -1.89
CA GLY A 120 2.89 -12.91 -0.47
C GLY A 120 4.27 -12.34 -0.20
N CYS A 121 5.20 -12.24 -1.14
CA CYS A 121 6.55 -11.75 -0.84
C CYS A 121 6.74 -10.26 -1.14
N ASN A 122 7.71 -9.62 -0.47
CA ASN A 122 8.33 -8.41 -1.00
C ASN A 122 8.97 -8.72 -2.37
N PRO A 123 8.93 -7.81 -3.35
CA PRO A 123 9.39 -8.11 -4.71
C PRO A 123 10.91 -7.94 -4.90
N PRO A 124 11.51 -8.70 -5.84
CA PRO A 124 12.88 -8.48 -6.27
C PRO A 124 13.02 -7.20 -7.08
N ARG A 125 14.27 -6.77 -7.24
CA ARG A 125 14.65 -5.65 -8.11
C ARG A 125 14.02 -5.67 -9.49
N ARG A 126 13.98 -6.85 -10.12
CA ARG A 126 13.53 -7.02 -11.50
C ARG A 126 12.09 -6.54 -11.74
N LEU A 127 11.20 -6.65 -10.74
CA LEU A 127 9.83 -6.12 -10.85
C LEU A 127 9.80 -4.59 -10.81
N VAL A 128 10.64 -3.98 -9.96
CA VAL A 128 10.73 -2.51 -9.88
C VAL A 128 11.33 -1.92 -11.15
N ASP A 129 12.33 -2.57 -11.74
CA ASP A 129 12.88 -2.17 -13.05
C ASP A 129 11.84 -2.33 -14.18
N SER A 130 11.03 -3.39 -14.12
CA SER A 130 9.90 -3.59 -15.03
C SER A 130 8.87 -2.45 -14.92
N LEU A 131 8.50 -2.05 -13.71
CA LEU A 131 7.63 -0.90 -13.46
C LEU A 131 8.20 0.37 -14.09
N TYR A 132 9.47 0.69 -13.85
CA TYR A 132 10.10 1.87 -14.43
C TYR A 132 10.14 1.83 -15.96
N HIS A 133 10.30 0.64 -16.55
CA HIS A 133 10.22 0.46 -17.99
C HIS A 133 8.81 0.75 -18.53
N ALA A 134 7.77 0.25 -17.86
CA ALA A 134 6.38 0.50 -18.25
C ALA A 134 5.98 1.97 -18.11
N MET A 135 6.36 2.61 -17.01
CA MET A 135 6.14 4.04 -16.80
C MET A 135 6.75 4.88 -17.93
N LYS A 136 7.99 4.56 -18.35
CA LYS A 136 8.64 5.20 -19.51
C LYS A 136 7.95 4.93 -20.83
N GLY A 137 7.28 3.78 -20.96
CA GLY A 137 6.46 3.47 -22.13
C GLY A 137 5.22 4.35 -22.22
N ILE A 138 4.64 4.74 -21.08
CA ILE A 138 3.48 5.65 -21.01
C ILE A 138 3.91 7.09 -21.25
N ASP A 139 4.92 7.54 -20.50
CA ASP A 139 5.54 8.86 -20.67
C ASP A 139 7.04 8.70 -20.42
N ALA A 140 7.84 8.98 -21.45
CA ALA A 140 9.29 8.88 -21.35
C ALA A 140 9.89 9.96 -20.43
N HIS A 141 9.20 11.09 -20.26
CA HIS A 141 9.67 12.27 -19.53
C HIS A 141 8.55 12.88 -18.67
N PRO A 142 7.96 12.11 -17.74
CA PRO A 142 6.90 12.63 -16.91
C PRO A 142 7.43 13.79 -16.09
N ARG A 143 6.69 14.89 -16.06
CA ARG A 143 7.06 16.06 -15.23
C ARG A 143 7.13 15.68 -13.76
N PHE A 144 6.22 14.83 -13.32
CA PHE A 144 6.17 14.33 -11.97
C PHE A 144 5.49 12.96 -11.87
N VAL A 145 5.76 12.27 -10.77
CA VAL A 145 5.10 11.02 -10.36
C VAL A 145 4.77 11.14 -8.88
N VAL A 146 3.62 10.62 -8.48
CA VAL A 146 3.21 10.55 -7.07
C VAL A 146 3.54 9.17 -6.53
N MET A 147 4.31 9.10 -5.44
CA MET A 147 4.62 7.87 -4.73
C MET A 147 4.21 7.97 -3.26
N THR A 148 3.23 7.14 -2.86
CA THR A 148 2.65 7.17 -1.51
C THR A 148 3.37 6.27 -0.51
N GLY A 149 4.69 6.16 -0.58
CA GLY A 149 5.53 5.51 0.44
C GLY A 149 5.67 3.99 0.34
N ASP A 150 6.26 3.42 1.38
CA ASP A 150 6.67 2.03 1.54
C ASP A 150 7.67 1.58 0.47
N LEU A 151 8.77 2.34 0.41
CA LEU A 151 10.00 1.96 -0.28
C LEU A 151 10.63 0.75 0.40
N ALA A 152 10.79 0.83 1.72
CA ALA A 152 11.53 -0.19 2.46
C ALA A 152 10.74 -1.53 2.53
N PRO A 153 11.43 -2.67 2.44
CA PRO A 153 10.81 -4.00 2.53
C PRO A 153 10.49 -4.38 3.98
N HIS A 154 9.57 -5.34 4.15
CA HIS A 154 9.22 -5.89 5.46
C HIS A 154 10.25 -6.89 5.98
N GLY A 155 10.35 -7.02 7.30
CA GLY A 155 10.98 -8.18 7.94
C GLY A 155 12.49 -8.02 8.11
N TYR A 156 12.95 -6.79 8.32
CA TYR A 156 14.37 -6.48 8.47
C TYR A 156 14.75 -6.24 9.94
N PRO A 157 16.02 -6.46 10.33
CA PRO A 157 16.46 -6.25 11.71
C PRO A 157 16.16 -4.83 12.17
N GLY A 158 15.68 -4.68 13.41
CA GLY A 158 15.31 -3.39 13.98
C GLY A 158 13.89 -2.89 13.65
N ASP A 159 13.11 -3.59 12.80
CA ASP A 159 11.69 -3.24 12.56
C ASP A 159 10.88 -3.23 13.86
N LYS A 160 11.26 -4.07 14.84
CA LYS A 160 10.61 -4.21 16.15
C LYS A 160 11.47 -3.73 17.32
N ALA A 161 12.55 -2.99 17.05
CA ALA A 161 13.43 -2.52 18.11
C ALA A 161 12.67 -1.62 19.10
N THR A 162 12.94 -1.82 20.39
CA THR A 162 12.44 -0.94 21.45
C THR A 162 13.41 0.21 21.61
N LEU A 163 12.94 1.44 21.43
CA LEU A 163 13.74 2.64 21.65
C LEU A 163 13.66 3.10 23.10
N THR A 164 14.78 3.60 23.61
CA THR A 164 14.88 4.32 24.88
C THR A 164 15.42 5.74 24.63
N ASN A 165 15.39 6.58 25.66
CA ASN A 165 15.95 7.93 25.59
C ASN A 165 17.47 7.98 25.36
N THR A 166 18.17 6.84 25.48
CA THR A 166 19.61 6.70 25.21
C THR A 166 19.89 6.03 23.87
N THR A 167 18.87 5.54 23.15
CA THR A 167 19.08 4.91 21.85
C THR A 167 19.59 5.95 20.84
N THR A 168 20.63 5.59 20.12
CA THR A 168 21.26 6.34 19.03
C THR A 168 21.01 5.63 17.71
N PHE A 169 21.18 6.33 16.58
CA PHE A 169 20.90 5.74 15.28
C PHE A 169 21.85 4.58 14.97
N GLU A 170 23.08 4.65 15.49
CA GLU A 170 24.14 3.66 15.37
C GLU A 170 23.83 2.33 16.09
N ASP A 171 22.91 2.35 17.06
CA ASP A 171 22.46 1.14 17.77
C ASP A 171 21.56 0.26 16.91
N LEU A 172 20.98 0.80 15.83
CA LEU A 172 20.07 0.09 14.97
C LEU A 172 20.73 -0.36 13.67
N CYS A 173 20.14 -1.37 13.02
CA CYS A 173 20.68 -1.93 11.79
C CYS A 173 20.52 -0.96 10.60
N PRO A 174 21.61 -0.50 9.93
CA PRO A 174 21.50 0.52 8.87
C PRO A 174 20.88 0.04 7.56
N THR A 175 20.63 -1.28 7.40
CA THR A 175 20.18 -1.89 6.14
C THR A 175 18.99 -1.18 5.52
N LYS A 176 18.01 -0.78 6.33
CA LYS A 176 16.80 -0.13 5.85
C LYS A 176 17.09 1.24 5.21
N LEU A 177 17.97 2.03 5.83
CA LEU A 177 18.45 3.29 5.28
C LEU A 177 19.23 3.07 3.98
N LEU A 178 20.09 2.05 3.93
CA LEU A 178 20.84 1.70 2.71
C LEU A 178 19.91 1.33 1.54
N ILE A 179 18.83 0.59 1.82
CA ILE A 179 17.84 0.20 0.81
C ILE A 179 17.12 1.42 0.25
N MET A 180 16.70 2.33 1.11
CA MET A 180 16.04 3.57 0.67
C MET A 180 17.00 4.51 -0.06
N LYS A 181 18.26 4.62 0.38
CA LYS A 181 19.33 5.34 -0.36
C LYS A 181 19.48 4.80 -1.78
N ARG A 182 19.58 3.47 -1.90
CA ARG A 182 19.70 2.79 -3.18
C ARG A 182 18.47 3.02 -4.07
N GLN A 183 17.25 2.95 -3.52
CA GLN A 183 16.03 3.24 -4.28
C GLN A 183 15.98 4.70 -4.76
N ALA A 184 16.43 5.65 -3.95
CA ALA A 184 16.56 7.05 -4.35
C ALA A 184 17.53 7.22 -5.52
N ALA A 185 18.72 6.61 -5.44
CA ALA A 185 19.69 6.61 -6.53
C ALA A 185 19.11 6.02 -7.82
N PHE A 186 18.42 4.88 -7.71
CA PHE A 186 17.77 4.23 -8.84
C PHE A 186 16.65 5.07 -9.45
N TRP A 187 15.83 5.74 -8.63
CA TRP A 187 14.85 6.68 -9.14
C TRP A 187 15.52 7.76 -10.00
N LYS A 188 16.61 8.37 -9.52
CA LYS A 188 17.34 9.40 -10.27
C LYS A 188 17.99 8.89 -11.54
N GLN A 189 18.49 7.66 -11.53
CA GLN A 189 19.04 7.02 -12.73
C GLN A 189 17.96 6.82 -13.80
N HIS A 190 16.76 6.40 -13.41
CA HIS A 190 15.67 6.15 -14.36
C HIS A 190 14.97 7.44 -14.78
N PHE A 191 14.78 8.39 -13.87
CA PHE A 191 14.00 9.62 -14.06
C PHE A 191 14.76 10.86 -13.57
N PRO A 192 15.86 11.27 -14.25
CA PRO A 192 16.75 12.33 -13.76
C PRO A 192 16.06 13.70 -13.67
N HIS A 193 15.03 13.94 -14.47
CA HIS A 193 14.33 15.23 -14.59
C HIS A 193 12.87 15.21 -14.09
N THR A 194 12.40 14.08 -13.59
CA THR A 194 11.03 13.93 -13.08
C THR A 194 10.99 14.28 -11.60
N LYS A 195 10.00 15.09 -11.20
CA LYS A 195 9.76 15.35 -9.78
C LYS A 195 9.04 14.17 -9.13
N LEU A 196 9.62 13.59 -8.08
CA LEU A 196 8.91 12.63 -7.24
C LEU A 196 8.16 13.37 -6.13
N VAL A 197 6.82 13.33 -6.17
CA VAL A 197 5.95 13.74 -5.06
C VAL A 197 5.88 12.56 -4.10
N PHE A 198 6.65 12.61 -3.03
CA PHE A 198 6.85 11.50 -2.11
C PHE A 198 6.33 11.80 -0.69
N THR A 199 5.73 10.81 -0.06
CA THR A 199 5.47 10.75 1.39
C THR A 199 6.00 9.43 1.96
N LEU A 200 6.28 9.40 3.26
CA LEU A 200 6.71 8.18 3.94
C LEU A 200 5.56 7.20 4.12
N GLY A 201 5.86 5.93 3.94
CA GLY A 201 5.04 4.84 4.43
C GLY A 201 5.41 4.41 5.84
N ASN A 202 4.56 3.60 6.46
CA ASN A 202 4.78 3.13 7.82
C ASN A 202 5.99 2.18 7.88
N ASN A 203 6.29 1.52 6.76
CA ASN A 203 7.48 0.72 6.60
C ASN A 203 8.70 1.55 6.20
N ASP A 204 8.58 2.83 5.86
CA ASP A 204 9.73 3.75 5.68
C ASP A 204 10.21 4.40 6.98
N HIS A 205 9.78 3.84 8.12
CA HIS A 205 10.18 4.24 9.45
C HIS A 205 11.12 3.22 10.08
N PHE A 206 11.90 3.66 11.05
CA PHE A 206 12.80 2.78 11.78
C PHE A 206 12.87 3.16 13.26
N PRO A 207 12.34 2.33 14.18
CA PRO A 207 11.61 1.08 13.95
C PRO A 207 10.35 1.26 13.08
N LYS A 208 9.81 0.15 12.56
CA LYS A 208 8.59 0.19 11.73
C LYS A 208 7.44 0.85 12.51
N ASP A 209 6.61 1.63 11.84
CA ASP A 209 5.45 2.31 12.42
C ASP A 209 5.81 3.38 13.47
N LYS A 210 7.09 3.75 13.58
CA LYS A 210 7.61 4.71 14.56
C LYS A 210 8.33 5.88 13.89
N TYR A 211 7.70 7.04 13.89
CA TYR A 211 8.37 8.31 13.68
C TYR A 211 9.37 8.56 14.80
N TRP A 212 10.65 8.45 14.45
CA TRP A 212 11.76 8.74 15.33
C TRP A 212 12.69 9.77 14.69
N GLN A 213 12.79 10.94 15.32
CA GLN A 213 13.42 12.11 14.72
C GLN A 213 14.86 11.88 14.23
N PRO A 214 15.76 11.18 14.95
CA PRO A 214 17.11 10.88 14.45
C PRO A 214 17.11 10.15 13.11
N PHE A 215 16.24 9.15 12.95
CA PHE A 215 16.12 8.41 11.69
C PHE A 215 15.59 9.28 10.55
N ILE A 216 14.57 10.10 10.83
CA ILE A 216 13.97 11.00 9.83
C ILE A 216 14.98 12.05 9.37
N THR A 217 15.82 12.55 10.28
CA THR A 217 16.93 13.44 9.90
C THR A 217 17.91 12.73 8.97
N ALA A 218 18.38 11.54 9.34
CA ALA A 218 19.32 10.76 8.52
C ALA A 218 18.74 10.39 7.14
N LEU A 219 17.47 10.02 7.08
CA LEU A 219 16.77 9.73 5.83
C LEU A 219 16.61 10.98 4.96
N GLY A 220 16.33 12.13 5.59
CA GLY A 220 16.29 13.41 4.92
C GLY A 220 17.63 13.74 4.24
N ASP A 221 18.73 13.59 4.98
CA ASP A 221 20.08 13.82 4.46
C ASP A 221 20.37 12.92 3.26
N VAL A 222 20.05 11.62 3.37
CA VAL A 222 20.16 10.68 2.25
C VAL A 222 19.35 11.12 1.02
N PHE A 223 18.09 11.50 1.20
CA PHE A 223 17.25 11.94 0.07
C PHE A 223 17.72 13.26 -0.53
N HIS A 224 18.34 14.13 0.26
CA HIS A 224 18.96 15.35 -0.26
C HIS A 224 20.25 15.06 -1.04
N GLU A 225 21.14 14.23 -0.49
CA GLU A 225 22.39 13.81 -1.13
C GLU A 225 22.14 13.11 -2.47
N GLU A 226 21.16 12.20 -2.51
CA GLU A 226 20.75 11.51 -3.74
C GLU A 226 19.95 12.41 -4.69
N GLY A 227 19.68 13.67 -4.34
CA GLY A 227 19.02 14.63 -5.23
C GLY A 227 17.52 14.38 -5.45
N LEU A 228 16.85 13.65 -4.55
CA LEU A 228 15.39 13.57 -4.48
C LEU A 228 14.77 14.84 -3.89
N PHE A 229 15.39 15.36 -2.84
CA PHE A 229 14.96 16.59 -2.16
C PHE A 229 15.83 17.78 -2.54
N THR A 230 15.16 18.87 -2.89
CA THR A 230 15.74 20.21 -2.82
C THR A 230 16.03 20.58 -1.37
N LYS A 231 16.86 21.60 -1.16
CA LYS A 231 17.14 22.12 0.20
C LYS A 231 15.87 22.46 0.99
N LYS A 232 14.90 23.11 0.35
CA LYS A 232 13.63 23.48 1.02
C LYS A 232 12.81 22.25 1.42
N GLU A 233 12.80 21.22 0.59
CA GLU A 233 12.06 19.98 0.87
C GLU A 233 12.75 19.19 1.99
N HIS A 234 14.08 19.15 2.00
CA HIS A 234 14.89 18.60 3.09
C HIS A 234 14.61 19.31 4.43
N GLU A 235 14.58 20.64 4.45
CA GLU A 235 14.28 21.43 5.66
C GLU A 235 12.86 21.15 6.18
N MET A 236 11.86 21.03 5.30
CA MET A 236 10.50 20.66 5.70
C MET A 236 10.44 19.21 6.21
N PHE A 237 11.04 18.28 5.47
CA PHE A 237 11.04 16.87 5.79
C PHE A 237 11.68 16.59 7.15
N THR A 238 12.89 17.09 7.38
CA THR A 238 13.61 16.89 8.65
C THR A 238 12.87 17.53 9.82
N ARG A 239 12.12 18.61 9.61
CA ARG A 239 11.36 19.27 10.67
C ARG A 239 10.02 18.61 10.98
N TYR A 240 9.29 18.15 9.96
CA TYR A 240 7.88 17.76 10.06
C TYR A 240 7.59 16.29 9.69
N GLY A 241 8.57 15.56 9.15
CA GLY A 241 8.33 14.30 8.44
C GLY A 241 7.55 14.45 7.14
N SER A 242 7.24 15.69 6.76
CA SER A 242 6.22 16.03 5.77
C SER A 242 6.72 17.14 4.86
N VAL A 243 6.25 17.14 3.62
CA VAL A 243 6.73 18.03 2.55
C VAL A 243 5.52 18.48 1.73
N TYR A 244 5.58 19.66 1.12
CA TYR A 244 4.67 19.98 0.02
C TYR A 244 5.43 20.26 -1.27
N TYR A 245 4.76 20.00 -2.38
CA TYR A 245 5.29 20.20 -3.73
C TYR A 245 4.32 21.09 -4.50
N ASP A 246 4.81 22.18 -5.06
CA ASP A 246 4.05 23.02 -5.99
C ASP A 246 4.40 22.63 -7.42
N ILE A 247 3.40 22.18 -8.18
CA ILE A 247 3.53 21.82 -9.60
C ILE A 247 2.38 22.49 -10.34
N ASP A 248 2.71 23.47 -11.19
CA ASP A 248 1.72 24.37 -11.80
C ASP A 248 0.81 25.01 -10.73
N ASN A 249 -0.50 24.91 -10.90
CA ASN A 249 -1.53 25.38 -9.99
C ASN A 249 -1.93 24.36 -8.90
N LEU A 250 -1.24 23.21 -8.84
CA LEU A 250 -1.45 22.20 -7.81
C LEU A 250 -0.45 22.36 -6.67
N ARG A 251 -0.92 22.11 -5.45
CA ARG A 251 -0.08 21.83 -4.28
C ARG A 251 -0.37 20.43 -3.78
N PHE A 252 0.63 19.57 -3.84
CA PHE A 252 0.60 18.26 -3.19
C PHE A 252 1.13 18.41 -1.79
N ILE A 253 0.32 18.11 -0.77
CA ILE A 253 0.76 18.10 0.62
C ILE A 253 0.97 16.65 1.03
N ALA A 254 2.24 16.24 1.08
CA ALA A 254 2.68 14.93 1.51
C ALA A 254 2.83 14.89 3.03
N LEU A 255 1.85 14.28 3.69
CA LEU A 255 1.81 14.10 5.13
C LEU A 255 2.27 12.69 5.51
N ASP A 256 3.14 12.62 6.51
CA ASP A 256 3.42 11.36 7.19
C ASP A 256 2.30 11.05 8.19
N PHE A 257 1.40 10.14 7.79
CA PHE A 257 0.30 9.71 8.65
C PHE A 257 0.71 8.72 9.75
N THR A 258 1.94 8.18 9.71
CA THR A 258 2.51 7.37 10.81
C THR A 258 2.53 8.17 12.09
N LEU A 259 2.80 9.48 12.00
CA LEU A 259 2.69 10.38 13.14
C LEU A 259 1.35 10.24 13.86
N PHE A 260 0.24 9.95 13.19
CA PHE A 260 -1.08 9.95 13.81
C PHE A 260 -1.54 8.56 14.28
N THR A 261 -0.74 7.51 14.18
CA THR A 261 -1.09 6.17 14.71
C THR A 261 -0.82 6.07 16.22
N PRO A 262 -1.44 5.10 16.94
CA PRO A 262 -1.11 4.80 18.33
C PRO A 262 0.38 4.50 18.53
N GLY A 263 1.04 5.33 19.33
CA GLY A 263 2.49 5.24 19.56
C GLY A 263 3.35 5.52 18.32
N GLY A 264 2.78 6.13 17.28
CA GLY A 264 3.47 6.43 16.03
C GLY A 264 4.55 7.49 16.16
N GLU A 265 4.40 8.48 17.04
CA GLU A 265 5.50 9.39 17.39
C GLU A 265 6.22 8.87 18.63
N VAL A 266 7.53 8.68 18.53
CA VAL A 266 8.38 8.27 19.65
C VAL A 266 8.58 9.45 20.59
N THR A 267 8.26 9.25 21.86
CA THR A 267 8.40 10.25 22.91
C THR A 267 8.96 9.61 24.18
N PHE A 268 9.80 10.37 24.88
CA PHE A 268 10.42 9.96 26.15
C PHE A 268 10.13 10.96 27.26
N VAL A 269 9.03 11.72 27.13
CA VAL A 269 8.61 12.72 28.10
C VAL A 269 8.28 12.04 29.43
N ASP A 270 8.82 12.58 30.52
CA ASP A 270 8.57 12.09 31.88
C ASP A 270 7.10 12.35 32.26
N PRO A 271 6.31 11.32 32.64
CA PRO A 271 4.93 11.51 33.07
C PRO A 271 4.76 12.54 34.20
N ALA A 272 5.76 12.70 35.08
CA ALA A 272 5.71 13.69 36.15
C ALA A 272 5.66 15.13 35.61
N SER A 273 6.26 15.39 34.44
CA SER A 273 6.25 16.71 33.78
C SER A 273 4.89 17.10 33.21
N LEU A 274 3.96 16.15 33.10
CA LEU A 274 2.62 16.37 32.54
C LEU A 274 1.58 16.74 33.60
N SER A 275 1.94 16.67 34.88
CA SER A 275 1.02 16.92 35.98
C SER A 275 0.50 18.36 35.96
N GLY A 276 -0.82 18.53 35.98
CA GLY A 276 -1.48 19.84 36.00
C GLY A 276 -1.72 20.47 34.62
N LEU A 277 -1.30 19.82 33.54
CA LEU A 277 -1.62 20.24 32.17
C LEU A 277 -3.05 19.85 31.77
N SER A 278 -3.68 20.66 30.91
CA SER A 278 -4.90 20.26 30.20
C SER A 278 -4.63 19.10 29.23
N GLU A 279 -5.70 18.48 28.71
CA GLU A 279 -5.59 17.42 27.70
C GLU A 279 -4.84 17.90 26.43
N GLU A 280 -5.12 19.13 26.01
CA GLU A 280 -4.47 19.72 24.84
C GLU A 280 -2.98 20.00 25.09
N GLU A 281 -2.63 20.60 26.23
CA GLU A 281 -1.23 20.86 26.61
C GLU A 281 -0.46 19.53 26.74
N THR A 282 -1.07 18.54 27.41
CA THR A 282 -0.50 17.20 27.55
C THR A 282 -0.22 16.57 26.19
N ALA A 283 -1.15 16.66 25.24
CA ALA A 283 -0.97 16.13 23.90
C ALA A 283 0.16 16.85 23.14
N CYS A 284 0.31 18.17 23.33
CA CYS A 284 1.36 18.96 22.69
C CYS A 284 2.75 18.62 23.25
N GLU A 285 2.88 18.46 24.57
CA GLU A 285 4.13 18.07 25.22
C GLU A 285 4.52 16.62 24.88
N LEU A 286 3.57 15.69 24.89
CA LEU A 286 3.82 14.30 24.54
C LEU A 286 4.21 14.11 23.07
N PHE A 287 3.60 14.88 22.17
CA PHE A 287 3.73 14.69 20.72
C PHE A 287 4.06 16.01 19.99
N PRO A 288 5.25 16.58 20.24
CA PRO A 288 5.65 17.87 19.68
C PRO A 288 5.79 17.83 18.14
N VAL A 289 6.05 16.66 17.53
CA VAL A 289 6.10 16.51 16.06
C VAL A 289 4.71 16.60 15.47
N ARG A 290 3.74 15.83 15.99
CA ARG A 290 2.32 15.96 15.59
C ARG A 290 1.85 17.40 15.70
N HIS A 291 2.16 18.05 16.83
CA HIS A 291 1.76 19.43 17.08
C HIS A 291 2.27 20.39 15.99
N ARG A 292 3.58 20.42 15.77
CA ARG A 292 4.19 21.33 14.80
C ARG A 292 3.84 20.99 13.35
N THR A 293 3.62 19.71 13.03
CA THR A 293 3.15 19.26 11.71
C THR A 293 1.72 19.73 11.44
N ILE A 294 0.82 19.70 12.44
CA ILE A 294 -0.54 20.27 12.32
C ILE A 294 -0.50 21.78 12.09
N GLN A 295 0.33 22.51 12.83
CA GLN A 295 0.49 23.95 12.62
C GLN A 295 1.06 24.26 11.22
N TRP A 296 2.02 23.47 10.76
CA TRP A 296 2.56 23.58 9.39
C TRP A 296 1.50 23.27 8.34
N PHE A 297 0.68 22.25 8.55
CA PHE A 297 -0.40 21.87 7.64
C PHE A 297 -1.44 22.98 7.50
N GLU A 298 -1.87 23.59 8.61
CA GLU A 298 -2.81 24.72 8.59
C GLU A 298 -2.24 25.91 7.81
N ARG A 299 -0.98 26.29 8.06
CA ARG A 299 -0.32 27.38 7.30
C ARG A 299 -0.23 27.05 5.81
N THR A 300 0.15 25.82 5.48
CA THR A 300 0.30 25.38 4.08
C THR A 300 -1.02 25.41 3.32
N LEU A 301 -2.13 25.01 3.96
CA LEU A 301 -3.48 25.09 3.40
C LEU A 301 -3.95 26.53 3.24
N LYS A 302 -3.72 27.38 4.26
CA LYS A 302 -4.05 28.81 4.21
C LYS A 302 -3.35 29.49 3.04
N GLU A 303 -2.03 29.30 2.92
CA GLU A 303 -1.22 29.84 1.82
C GLU A 303 -1.70 29.32 0.46
N ALA A 304 -2.03 28.03 0.35
CA ALA A 304 -2.54 27.46 -0.90
C ALA A 304 -3.86 28.13 -1.32
N ARG A 305 -4.78 28.35 -0.36
CA ARG A 305 -6.04 29.06 -0.62
C ARG A 305 -5.79 30.51 -1.08
N GLU A 306 -4.92 31.24 -0.39
CA GLU A 306 -4.54 32.62 -0.75
C GLU A 306 -3.92 32.70 -2.15
N GLN A 307 -3.11 31.69 -2.51
CA GLN A 307 -2.49 31.55 -3.82
C GLN A 307 -3.41 30.94 -4.89
N LYS A 308 -4.68 30.66 -4.54
CA LYS A 308 -5.69 30.04 -5.43
C LYS A 308 -5.23 28.71 -6.04
N LYS A 309 -4.45 27.93 -5.28
CA LYS A 309 -3.99 26.59 -5.68
C LYS A 309 -5.03 25.53 -5.33
N ALA A 310 -5.18 24.54 -6.19
CA ALA A 310 -5.88 23.30 -5.86
C ALA A 310 -4.95 22.38 -5.06
N VAL A 311 -5.49 21.69 -4.06
CA VAL A 311 -4.70 20.90 -3.09
C VAL A 311 -5.00 19.42 -3.24
N TYR A 312 -3.93 18.62 -3.28
CA TYR A 312 -3.99 17.16 -3.21
C TYR A 312 -3.36 16.74 -1.88
N ILE A 313 -4.06 15.93 -1.10
CA ILE A 313 -3.49 15.32 0.10
C ILE A 313 -2.83 14.02 -0.30
N VAL A 314 -1.54 13.89 -0.02
CA VAL A 314 -0.76 12.69 -0.32
C VAL A 314 -0.35 12.07 1.02
N GLY A 315 -0.71 10.81 1.23
CA GLY A 315 -0.36 10.10 2.45
C GLY A 315 -0.21 8.62 2.17
N HIS A 316 0.47 7.87 3.03
CA HIS A 316 0.55 6.42 2.84
C HIS A 316 -0.72 5.72 3.33
N GLN A 317 -1.03 5.88 4.63
CA GLN A 317 -2.20 5.26 5.25
C GLN A 317 -3.48 6.04 4.91
N PRO A 318 -4.52 5.40 4.35
CA PRO A 318 -5.81 6.03 4.13
C PRO A 318 -6.45 6.51 5.44
N LEU A 319 -7.08 7.69 5.42
CA LEU A 319 -7.79 8.28 6.58
C LEU A 319 -9.14 7.60 6.91
N THR A 320 -9.32 6.36 6.45
CA THR A 320 -10.54 5.57 6.57
C THR A 320 -10.44 4.67 7.79
N THR A 321 -11.40 4.77 8.71
CA THR A 321 -11.42 3.98 9.94
C THR A 321 -11.74 2.51 9.62
N LYS A 322 -10.79 1.61 9.86
CA LYS A 322 -11.08 0.16 9.95
C LYS A 322 -10.52 -0.34 11.26
N ARG A 323 -11.27 -1.19 11.97
CA ARG A 323 -10.79 -1.84 13.21
C ARG A 323 -9.54 -2.68 12.93
N GLY A 324 -8.42 -2.46 13.60
CA GLY A 324 -7.13 -3.15 13.36
C GLY A 324 -5.89 -2.51 14.00
N LYS A 325 -4.69 -3.04 13.66
CA LYS A 325 -3.39 -2.60 14.22
C LYS A 325 -2.84 -1.31 13.59
N ASP A 326 -3.30 -0.96 12.39
CA ASP A 326 -2.82 0.21 11.63
C ASP A 326 -3.78 1.40 11.71
N GLU A 327 -4.55 1.50 12.80
CA GLU A 327 -5.52 2.58 12.99
C GLU A 327 -4.83 3.92 13.26
N LEU A 328 -5.40 5.00 12.72
CA LEU A 328 -5.06 6.34 13.17
C LEU A 328 -5.69 6.54 14.55
N ASN A 329 -5.01 7.26 15.44
CA ASN A 329 -5.48 7.60 16.78
C ASN A 329 -6.64 8.60 16.68
N VAL A 330 -7.83 8.08 16.40
CA VAL A 330 -9.02 8.88 16.09
C VAL A 330 -9.52 9.74 17.24
N TYR A 331 -9.10 9.43 18.47
CA TYR A 331 -9.44 10.17 19.68
C TYR A 331 -8.35 11.18 20.09
N GLY A 332 -7.22 11.24 19.40
CA GLY A 332 -6.14 12.16 19.74
C GLY A 332 -6.45 13.61 19.33
N VAL A 333 -6.15 14.57 20.22
CA VAL A 333 -6.30 16.02 19.99
C VAL A 333 -5.77 16.45 18.62
N HIS A 334 -4.56 16.00 18.24
CA HIS A 334 -3.95 16.35 16.96
C HIS A 334 -4.67 15.75 15.74
N TYR A 335 -5.21 14.55 15.86
CA TYR A 335 -6.00 13.94 14.78
C TYR A 335 -7.35 14.65 14.63
N GLY A 336 -8.00 15.02 15.73
CA GLY A 336 -9.20 15.87 15.70
C GLY A 336 -8.95 17.19 14.96
N LYS A 337 -7.82 17.86 15.25
CA LYS A 337 -7.38 19.07 14.53
C LYS A 337 -7.14 18.81 13.04
N LEU A 338 -6.50 17.69 12.68
CA LEU A 338 -6.33 17.29 11.27
C LEU A 338 -7.68 17.19 10.55
N LYS A 339 -8.65 16.49 11.15
CA LYS A 339 -10.00 16.32 10.56
C LYS A 339 -10.75 17.63 10.45
N PHE A 340 -10.59 18.53 11.41
CA PHE A 340 -11.16 19.88 11.35
C PHE A 340 -10.56 20.70 10.19
N LEU A 341 -9.24 20.66 10.01
CA LEU A 341 -8.56 21.34 8.91
C LEU A 341 -9.00 20.80 7.55
N LEU A 342 -9.13 19.48 7.41
CA LEU A 342 -9.64 18.86 6.18
C LEU A 342 -11.07 19.32 5.86
N ASP A 343 -11.97 19.38 6.84
CA ASP A 343 -13.34 19.89 6.66
C ASP A 343 -13.34 21.40 6.31
N ARG A 344 -12.52 22.20 6.99
CA ARG A 344 -12.42 23.66 6.79
C ARG A 344 -11.88 24.04 5.41
N TYR A 345 -11.03 23.21 4.81
CA TYR A 345 -10.37 23.46 3.52
C TYR A 345 -10.84 22.55 2.38
N GLN A 346 -11.98 21.85 2.54
CA GLN A 346 -12.51 20.90 1.55
C GLN A 346 -12.84 21.52 0.18
N ASP A 347 -13.05 22.83 0.09
CA ASP A 347 -13.29 23.59 -1.15
C ASP A 347 -12.07 23.61 -2.09
N ILE A 348 -10.86 23.64 -1.54
CA ILE A 348 -9.61 23.64 -2.32
C ILE A 348 -8.98 22.26 -2.41
N ILE A 349 -9.33 21.33 -1.51
CA ILE A 349 -8.80 19.96 -1.53
C ILE A 349 -9.60 19.13 -2.55
N LYS A 350 -8.94 18.68 -3.62
CA LYS A 350 -9.60 17.98 -4.73
C LYS A 350 -9.65 16.47 -4.53
N VAL A 351 -8.59 15.89 -3.96
CA VAL A 351 -8.48 14.43 -3.80
C VAL A 351 -7.46 14.08 -2.71
N GLY A 352 -7.70 12.96 -2.03
CA GLY A 352 -6.69 12.24 -1.24
C GLY A 352 -6.07 11.09 -2.04
N LEU A 353 -4.75 10.96 -2.03
CA LEU A 353 -4.00 9.90 -2.71
C LEU A 353 -3.27 9.05 -1.66
N PHE A 354 -3.50 7.73 -1.68
CA PHE A 354 -3.07 6.80 -0.64
C PHE A 354 -2.51 5.46 -1.18
N GLY A 355 -1.90 4.66 -0.28
CA GLY A 355 -1.40 3.30 -0.53
C GLY A 355 -1.65 2.33 0.64
N HIS A 356 -0.59 1.68 1.16
CA HIS A 356 -0.52 0.90 2.41
C HIS A 356 -1.08 -0.52 2.37
N ARG A 357 -2.27 -0.71 1.80
CA ARG A 357 -2.95 -2.02 1.87
C ARG A 357 -2.51 -2.99 0.78
N ASN A 358 -1.68 -2.54 -0.16
CA ASN A 358 -1.39 -3.24 -1.41
C ASN A 358 -2.65 -3.57 -2.25
N LEU A 359 -3.79 -2.98 -1.91
CA LEU A 359 -5.09 -3.17 -2.54
C LEU A 359 -5.64 -1.81 -2.96
N ALA A 360 -6.26 -1.76 -4.14
CA ALA A 360 -6.92 -0.56 -4.59
C ALA A 360 -8.14 -0.27 -3.70
N ALA A 361 -8.47 1.00 -3.50
CA ALA A 361 -9.72 1.38 -2.84
C ALA A 361 -10.17 2.77 -3.28
N ILE A 362 -11.48 2.99 -3.22
CA ILE A 362 -12.10 4.30 -3.38
C ILE A 362 -13.01 4.56 -2.18
N GLN A 363 -12.69 5.57 -1.38
CA GLN A 363 -13.44 5.91 -0.18
C GLN A 363 -13.38 7.43 0.04
N PRO A 364 -14.44 8.06 0.56
CA PRO A 364 -14.35 9.45 0.93
C PRO A 364 -13.58 9.59 2.25
N ILE A 365 -12.75 10.63 2.36
CA ILE A 365 -12.29 11.12 3.64
C ILE A 365 -13.50 11.74 4.34
N ALA A 366 -13.80 11.27 5.55
CA ALA A 366 -14.87 11.83 6.37
C ALA A 366 -14.43 13.09 7.14
N SER A 367 -15.35 13.94 7.58
CA SER A 367 -15.08 15.00 8.56
C SER A 367 -15.00 14.43 9.97
N ALA A 368 -14.74 15.27 10.97
CA ALA A 368 -14.81 14.88 12.38
C ALA A 368 -16.20 14.36 12.81
N LEU A 369 -17.26 14.77 12.10
CA LEU A 369 -18.64 14.34 12.33
C LEU A 369 -19.05 13.14 11.46
N GLY A 370 -18.11 12.52 10.73
CA GLY A 370 -18.39 11.37 9.88
C GLY A 370 -19.00 11.69 8.51
N ARG A 371 -19.14 12.97 8.14
CA ARG A 371 -19.66 13.35 6.81
C ARG A 371 -18.60 13.14 5.74
N PRO A 372 -18.90 12.54 4.57
CA PRO A 372 -17.92 12.44 3.48
C PRO A 372 -17.64 13.84 2.92
N ILE A 373 -16.37 14.25 2.83
CA ILE A 373 -15.98 15.63 2.45
C ILE A 373 -14.98 15.69 1.28
N ILE A 374 -14.12 14.70 1.11
CA ILE A 374 -13.09 14.71 0.06
C ILE A 374 -13.03 13.31 -0.57
N PRO A 375 -13.11 13.14 -1.91
CA PRO A 375 -12.93 11.82 -2.53
C PRO A 375 -11.47 11.37 -2.39
N SER A 376 -11.22 10.07 -2.29
CA SER A 376 -9.84 9.57 -2.26
C SER A 376 -9.65 8.28 -3.03
N ILE A 377 -8.42 8.10 -3.51
CA ILE A 377 -7.93 6.96 -4.27
C ILE A 377 -6.81 6.30 -3.46
N THR A 378 -6.95 5.02 -3.18
CA THR A 378 -5.85 4.17 -2.74
C THR A 378 -5.38 3.36 -3.94
N VAL A 379 -4.11 3.52 -4.32
CA VAL A 379 -3.49 2.72 -5.37
C VAL A 379 -3.10 1.35 -4.80
N PRO A 380 -3.27 0.25 -5.56
CA PRO A 380 -2.72 -1.05 -5.18
C PRO A 380 -1.18 -0.98 -5.15
N GLY A 381 -0.59 -1.95 -4.46
CA GLY A 381 0.87 -2.01 -4.32
C GLY A 381 1.53 -2.55 -5.58
N VAL A 382 2.73 -2.06 -5.85
CA VAL A 382 3.66 -2.72 -6.79
C VAL A 382 4.12 -4.04 -6.20
N SER A 383 4.25 -4.13 -4.88
CA SER A 383 4.52 -5.39 -4.20
C SER A 383 3.33 -6.35 -4.31
N PRO A 384 3.56 -7.64 -4.68
CA PRO A 384 2.52 -8.67 -4.67
C PRO A 384 2.28 -9.27 -3.28
N ARG A 385 2.86 -8.66 -2.22
CA ARG A 385 2.76 -9.12 -0.84
C ARG A 385 1.32 -9.25 -0.36
N GLY A 386 0.44 -8.35 -0.78
CA GLY A 386 -0.99 -8.35 -0.44
C GLY A 386 -1.81 -9.46 -1.11
N LYS A 387 -1.17 -10.42 -1.79
CA LYS A 387 -1.81 -11.37 -2.72
C LYS A 387 -2.66 -10.58 -3.73
N ASN A 388 -1.99 -9.65 -4.40
CA ASN A 388 -2.48 -8.80 -5.47
C ASN A 388 -1.56 -8.96 -6.68
N HIS A 389 -2.07 -8.68 -7.87
CA HIS A 389 -1.17 -8.37 -8.97
C HIS A 389 -0.48 -7.02 -8.71
N PRO A 390 0.83 -6.88 -9.00
CA PRO A 390 1.49 -5.58 -9.03
C PRO A 390 0.72 -4.63 -9.92
N ALA A 391 0.48 -3.41 -9.45
CA ALA A 391 -0.31 -2.44 -10.20
C ALA A 391 0.06 -1.00 -9.86
N PHE A 392 -0.31 -0.08 -10.75
CA PHE A 392 -0.21 1.36 -10.54
C PHE A 392 -1.38 2.08 -11.22
N HIS A 393 -1.58 3.35 -10.90
CA HIS A 393 -2.62 4.19 -11.53
C HIS A 393 -2.03 5.25 -12.44
N VAL A 394 -2.70 5.52 -13.56
CA VAL A 394 -2.58 6.76 -14.32
C VAL A 394 -3.80 7.61 -13.98
N VAL A 395 -3.60 8.79 -13.40
CA VAL A 395 -4.68 9.66 -12.90
C VAL A 395 -4.81 10.87 -13.81
N PHE A 396 -6.03 11.12 -14.30
CA PHE A 396 -6.35 12.20 -15.23
C PHE A 396 -7.10 13.32 -14.50
N TYR A 397 -6.69 14.56 -14.78
CA TYR A 397 -7.20 15.73 -14.08
C TYR A 397 -7.34 16.95 -14.98
N GLU A 398 -8.31 17.78 -14.62
CA GLU A 398 -8.65 19.02 -15.30
C GLU A 398 -7.68 20.16 -14.95
N ALA A 399 -7.74 21.24 -15.72
CA ALA A 399 -6.93 22.43 -15.46
C ALA A 399 -7.16 23.03 -14.06
N ASP A 400 -8.34 22.88 -13.46
CA ASP A 400 -8.66 23.34 -12.09
C ASP A 400 -8.21 22.36 -10.99
N GLY A 401 -7.59 21.24 -11.37
CA GLY A 401 -7.13 20.18 -10.48
C GLY A 401 -8.18 19.13 -10.14
N THR A 402 -9.40 19.20 -10.66
CA THR A 402 -10.40 18.16 -10.43
C THR A 402 -10.00 16.87 -11.15
N VAL A 403 -9.92 15.75 -10.42
CA VAL A 403 -9.74 14.42 -11.03
C VAL A 403 -11.04 14.01 -11.72
N HIS A 404 -10.97 13.50 -12.94
CA HIS A 404 -12.16 13.03 -13.67
C HIS A 404 -12.09 11.55 -14.07
N ASP A 405 -10.90 10.95 -14.16
CA ASP A 405 -10.72 9.52 -14.40
C ASP A 405 -9.39 9.04 -13.80
N PHE A 406 -9.27 7.74 -13.60
CA PHE A 406 -7.99 7.08 -13.38
C PHE A 406 -8.04 5.69 -13.99
N GLU A 407 -6.90 5.17 -14.42
CA GLU A 407 -6.76 3.86 -15.05
C GLU A 407 -5.76 3.01 -14.28
N GLN A 408 -6.10 1.75 -14.03
CA GLN A 408 -5.20 0.82 -13.38
C GLN A 408 -4.43 -0.05 -14.39
N TRP A 409 -3.11 0.04 -14.30
CA TRP A 409 -2.17 -0.79 -15.05
C TRP A 409 -1.72 -1.94 -14.15
N VAL A 410 -1.68 -3.15 -14.71
CA VAL A 410 -1.48 -4.38 -13.96
C VAL A 410 -0.38 -5.22 -14.61
N PHE A 411 0.45 -5.80 -13.75
CA PHE A 411 1.40 -6.84 -14.11
C PHE A 411 0.83 -8.20 -13.70
N ALA A 412 0.48 -9.05 -14.68
CA ALA A 412 -0.08 -10.37 -14.42
C ALA A 412 1.01 -11.35 -13.90
N LEU A 413 1.49 -11.15 -12.66
CA LEU A 413 2.69 -11.76 -12.09
C LEU A 413 2.92 -13.24 -12.44
N GLY A 414 1.90 -14.09 -12.28
CA GLY A 414 2.00 -15.52 -12.62
C GLY A 414 2.30 -15.78 -14.09
N ASN A 415 1.61 -15.07 -14.99
CA ASN A 415 1.81 -15.18 -16.43
C ASN A 415 3.19 -14.64 -16.84
N GLU A 416 3.57 -13.50 -16.29
CA GLU A 416 4.82 -12.83 -16.60
C GLU A 416 6.05 -13.60 -16.10
N ASN A 417 5.93 -14.27 -14.94
CA ASN A 417 6.92 -15.23 -14.46
C ASN A 417 7.06 -16.45 -15.40
N ALA A 418 5.93 -16.98 -15.89
CA ALA A 418 5.94 -18.10 -16.83
C ALA A 418 6.56 -17.73 -18.19
N LYS A 419 6.31 -16.52 -18.68
CA LYS A 419 6.95 -15.98 -19.90
C LYS A 419 8.45 -15.75 -19.69
N ALA A 420 8.83 -15.09 -18.60
CA ALA A 420 10.25 -14.86 -18.27
C ALA A 420 11.06 -16.15 -18.15
N SER A 421 10.46 -17.22 -17.63
CA SER A 421 11.11 -18.54 -17.56
C SER A 421 11.44 -19.12 -18.95
N LYS A 422 10.74 -18.69 -20.01
CA LYS A 422 10.97 -19.11 -21.41
C LYS A 422 11.90 -18.15 -22.16
N GLU A 423 11.72 -16.85 -21.94
CA GLU A 423 12.44 -15.78 -22.68
C GLU A 423 13.75 -15.35 -22.02
N GLY A 424 13.99 -15.76 -20.77
CA GLY A 424 15.24 -15.52 -20.04
C GLY A 424 15.36 -14.12 -19.44
N LYS A 425 16.61 -13.72 -19.13
CA LYS A 425 16.92 -12.48 -18.37
C LYS A 425 16.59 -11.19 -19.13
N GLY A 426 16.52 -11.22 -20.46
CA GLY A 426 16.20 -10.05 -21.29
C GLY A 426 14.73 -9.62 -21.24
N TYR A 427 13.82 -10.52 -20.84
CA TYR A 427 12.40 -10.22 -20.76
C TYR A 427 12.11 -9.25 -19.62
N LYS A 428 11.52 -8.10 -19.94
CA LYS A 428 11.20 -7.05 -18.97
C LYS A 428 9.81 -7.18 -18.36
N GLY A 429 8.99 -8.10 -18.86
CA GLY A 429 7.60 -8.24 -18.45
C GLY A 429 6.71 -7.16 -19.05
N GLU A 430 5.43 -7.50 -19.22
CA GLU A 430 4.42 -6.63 -19.81
C GLU A 430 3.44 -6.14 -18.75
N TRP A 431 3.31 -4.82 -18.66
CA TRP A 431 2.26 -4.16 -17.88
C TRP A 431 1.13 -3.83 -18.84
N LYS A 432 -0.09 -4.21 -18.48
CA LYS A 432 -1.27 -4.01 -19.32
C LYS A 432 -2.38 -3.35 -18.52
N MET A 433 -3.14 -2.49 -19.19
CA MET A 433 -4.46 -2.13 -18.70
C MET A 433 -5.36 -3.37 -18.88
N HIS A 434 -5.87 -3.95 -17.78
CA HIS A 434 -6.91 -4.97 -17.92
C HIS A 434 -8.16 -4.35 -18.58
N HIS A 435 -8.96 -5.17 -19.27
CA HIS A 435 -10.07 -4.76 -20.14
C HIS A 435 -10.78 -3.47 -19.67
N ARG A 436 -10.75 -2.44 -20.53
CA ARG A 436 -11.09 -1.02 -20.24
C ARG A 436 -12.43 -0.79 -19.53
N GLU A 437 -13.35 -1.74 -19.63
CA GLU A 437 -14.67 -1.72 -19.00
C GLU A 437 -14.64 -1.98 -17.47
N LEU A 438 -13.49 -2.37 -16.89
CA LEU A 438 -13.41 -2.82 -15.49
C LEU A 438 -12.39 -2.06 -14.62
N TYR A 439 -11.45 -1.32 -15.21
CA TYR A 439 -10.27 -0.80 -14.49
C TYR A 439 -10.08 0.72 -14.60
N SER A 440 -11.13 1.45 -15.01
CA SER A 440 -11.16 2.90 -14.95
C SER A 440 -12.33 3.41 -14.12
N TRP A 441 -12.15 4.55 -13.45
CA TRP A 441 -13.23 5.20 -12.70
C TRP A 441 -14.45 5.41 -13.59
N LYS A 442 -14.27 5.95 -14.79
CA LYS A 442 -15.36 6.23 -15.73
C LYS A 442 -16.14 4.98 -16.10
N ALA A 443 -15.48 3.82 -16.19
CA ALA A 443 -16.14 2.57 -16.55
C ALA A 443 -17.01 2.02 -15.41
N PHE A 444 -16.45 1.76 -14.22
CA PHE A 444 -17.23 1.12 -13.15
C PHE A 444 -18.20 2.08 -12.47
N SER A 445 -17.96 3.40 -12.53
CA SER A 445 -18.91 4.41 -12.05
C SER A 445 -20.02 4.73 -13.06
N LYS A 446 -20.01 4.13 -14.26
CA LYS A 446 -20.97 4.43 -15.35
C LYS A 446 -20.97 5.92 -15.75
N GLY A 447 -19.80 6.56 -15.71
CA GLY A 447 -19.58 7.94 -16.15
C GLY A 447 -19.79 9.03 -15.10
N GLU A 448 -19.86 8.67 -13.81
CA GLU A 448 -19.94 9.66 -12.73
C GLU A 448 -18.71 10.57 -12.68
N LYS A 449 -18.88 11.77 -12.16
CA LYS A 449 -17.75 12.65 -11.84
C LYS A 449 -17.05 12.16 -10.57
N PHE A 450 -15.72 12.16 -10.54
CA PHE A 450 -14.96 11.80 -9.34
C PHE A 450 -15.02 12.90 -8.27
N THR A 451 -16.19 13.03 -7.66
CA THR A 451 -16.53 13.95 -6.58
C THR A 451 -17.06 13.15 -5.40
N VAL A 452 -17.25 13.78 -4.24
CA VAL A 452 -17.90 13.09 -3.11
C VAL A 452 -19.27 12.52 -3.49
N ALA A 453 -20.09 13.29 -4.22
CA ALA A 453 -21.42 12.84 -4.64
C ALA A 453 -21.36 11.63 -5.58
N GLY A 454 -20.54 11.70 -6.64
CA GLY A 454 -20.36 10.59 -7.58
C GLY A 454 -19.75 9.35 -6.93
N LEU A 455 -18.82 9.54 -5.99
CA LEU A 455 -18.26 8.46 -5.19
C LEU A 455 -19.32 7.79 -4.30
N MET A 456 -20.13 8.57 -3.58
CA MET A 456 -21.20 8.01 -2.75
C MET A 456 -22.27 7.31 -3.58
N HIS A 457 -22.62 7.83 -4.75
CA HIS A 457 -23.53 7.18 -5.69
C HIS A 457 -22.98 5.82 -6.19
N THR A 458 -21.69 5.78 -6.55
CA THR A 458 -21.01 4.55 -6.95
C THR A 458 -20.94 3.53 -5.80
N LEU A 459 -20.58 3.97 -4.59
CA LEU A 459 -20.55 3.11 -3.40
C LEU A 459 -21.94 2.54 -3.06
N HIS A 460 -23.01 3.31 -3.26
CA HIS A 460 -24.37 2.80 -3.11
C HIS A 460 -24.73 1.76 -4.19
N SER A 461 -24.30 1.99 -5.44
CA SER A 461 -24.49 1.06 -6.55
C SER A 461 -23.80 -0.29 -6.30
N ILE A 462 -22.62 -0.30 -5.68
CA ILE A 462 -21.91 -1.53 -5.27
C ILE A 462 -22.78 -2.43 -4.37
N LEU A 463 -23.56 -1.83 -3.46
CA LEU A 463 -24.38 -2.58 -2.52
C LEU A 463 -25.63 -3.18 -3.16
N THR A 464 -25.98 -2.75 -4.38
CA THR A 464 -27.26 -3.06 -5.02
C THR A 464 -27.12 -3.73 -6.40
N ASP A 465 -25.95 -3.64 -7.03
CA ASP A 465 -25.62 -4.23 -8.34
C ASP A 465 -24.48 -5.25 -8.18
N GLU A 466 -24.81 -6.53 -8.27
CA GLU A 466 -23.85 -7.63 -8.07
C GLU A 466 -22.70 -7.63 -9.09
N ARG A 467 -22.93 -7.10 -10.29
CA ARG A 467 -21.91 -7.03 -11.33
C ARG A 467 -20.89 -5.94 -10.98
N VAL A 468 -21.37 -4.76 -10.61
CA VAL A 468 -20.52 -3.65 -10.15
C VAL A 468 -19.73 -4.04 -8.91
N PHE A 469 -20.34 -4.79 -7.99
CA PHE A 469 -19.65 -5.35 -6.83
C PHE A 469 -18.47 -6.25 -7.24
N PHE A 470 -18.71 -7.24 -8.11
CA PHE A 470 -17.67 -8.17 -8.54
C PHE A 470 -16.55 -7.47 -9.30
N ASP A 471 -16.90 -6.54 -10.20
CA ASP A 471 -15.93 -5.75 -10.97
C ASP A 471 -14.99 -4.97 -10.04
N ILE A 472 -15.53 -4.40 -8.95
CA ILE A 472 -14.74 -3.66 -7.97
C ILE A 472 -13.87 -4.59 -7.11
N GLU A 473 -14.37 -5.74 -6.68
CA GLU A 473 -13.54 -6.71 -5.93
C GLU A 473 -12.36 -7.23 -6.76
N LEU A 474 -12.56 -7.46 -8.06
CA LEU A 474 -11.47 -7.76 -8.99
C LEU A 474 -10.49 -6.60 -9.09
N TRP A 475 -10.99 -5.38 -9.34
CA TRP A 475 -10.18 -4.18 -9.46
C TRP A 475 -9.28 -3.95 -8.23
N LYS A 476 -9.82 -4.15 -7.01
CA LYS A 476 -9.09 -4.01 -5.74
C LYS A 476 -7.79 -4.83 -5.69
N ARG A 477 -7.76 -6.01 -6.29
CA ARG A 477 -6.61 -6.93 -6.29
C ARG A 477 -5.80 -6.91 -7.58
N GLY A 478 -6.08 -5.97 -8.48
CA GLY A 478 -5.49 -5.96 -9.81
C GLY A 478 -5.94 -7.13 -10.68
N GLY A 479 -7.13 -7.69 -10.42
CA GLY A 479 -7.66 -8.86 -11.12
C GLY A 479 -7.23 -10.21 -10.53
N TYR A 480 -6.43 -10.21 -9.45
CA TYR A 480 -6.03 -11.45 -8.78
C TYR A 480 -7.20 -12.01 -7.97
N VAL A 481 -7.65 -13.21 -8.33
CA VAL A 481 -8.72 -13.95 -7.62
C VAL A 481 -8.22 -15.10 -6.77
N GLY A 482 -6.96 -15.51 -6.92
CA GLY A 482 -6.45 -16.73 -6.29
C GLY A 482 -7.37 -17.94 -6.56
N ASP A 483 -7.77 -18.64 -5.49
CA ASP A 483 -8.75 -19.74 -5.52
C ASP A 483 -10.18 -19.28 -5.15
N GLU A 484 -10.44 -17.97 -5.07
CA GLU A 484 -11.72 -17.43 -4.63
C GLU A 484 -12.77 -17.43 -5.77
N THR A 485 -13.98 -17.94 -5.49
CA THR A 485 -15.10 -17.84 -6.43
C THR A 485 -15.83 -16.49 -6.28
N PRO A 486 -16.61 -16.03 -7.28
CA PRO A 486 -17.47 -14.85 -7.16
C PRO A 486 -18.41 -14.90 -5.94
N GLU A 487 -18.92 -16.08 -5.60
CA GLU A 487 -19.75 -16.30 -4.41
C GLU A 487 -18.95 -16.07 -3.12
N ASN A 488 -17.67 -16.43 -3.11
CA ASN A 488 -16.79 -16.15 -1.98
C ASN A 488 -16.66 -14.64 -1.75
N TYR A 489 -16.48 -13.84 -2.82
CA TYR A 489 -16.45 -12.38 -2.70
C TYR A 489 -17.75 -11.81 -2.15
N LYS A 490 -18.90 -12.26 -2.68
CA LYS A 490 -20.23 -11.83 -2.19
C LYS A 490 -20.42 -12.12 -0.71
N CYS A 491 -20.02 -13.32 -0.29
CA CYS A 491 -20.10 -13.71 1.11
C CYS A 491 -19.20 -12.87 2.02
N LYS A 492 -17.97 -12.57 1.59
CA LYS A 492 -17.03 -11.76 2.37
C LYS A 492 -17.45 -10.30 2.51
N ALA A 493 -18.13 -9.74 1.51
CA ALA A 493 -18.58 -8.35 1.57
C ALA A 493 -19.93 -8.16 2.28
N LYS A 494 -20.79 -9.17 2.30
CA LYS A 494 -22.11 -9.08 2.92
C LYS A 494 -22.08 -9.14 4.46
N TYR A 495 -21.03 -9.73 5.03
CA TYR A 495 -20.99 -10.08 6.44
C TYR A 495 -19.72 -9.60 7.12
N ASP A 496 -19.86 -8.67 8.07
CA ASP A 496 -18.73 -8.11 8.84
C ASP A 496 -18.21 -9.03 9.95
N THR A 497 -18.94 -10.08 10.29
CA THR A 497 -18.52 -11.03 11.33
C THR A 497 -17.95 -12.29 10.71
N ALA A 498 -16.82 -12.73 11.23
CA ALA A 498 -16.18 -13.99 10.89
C ALA A 498 -17.17 -15.16 10.79
N ASN A 499 -18.05 -15.31 11.80
CA ASN A 499 -19.03 -16.39 11.81
C ASN A 499 -20.08 -16.25 10.68
N ALA A 500 -20.66 -15.08 10.46
CA ALA A 500 -21.66 -14.91 9.41
C ALA A 500 -21.05 -15.04 8.00
N MET A 501 -19.79 -14.61 7.85
CA MET A 501 -19.02 -14.79 6.62
C MET A 501 -18.75 -16.28 6.36
N MET A 502 -18.33 -17.04 7.37
CA MET A 502 -18.10 -18.49 7.25
C MET A 502 -19.38 -19.28 6.97
N GLN A 503 -20.52 -18.88 7.57
CA GLN A 503 -21.83 -19.45 7.24
C GLN A 503 -22.20 -19.24 5.78
N CYS A 504 -21.84 -18.09 5.22
CA CYS A 504 -22.10 -17.82 3.81
C CYS A 504 -21.15 -18.60 2.89
N LEU A 505 -19.84 -18.63 3.21
CA LEU A 505 -18.83 -19.34 2.42
C LEU A 505 -19.05 -20.85 2.43
N PHE A 506 -19.49 -21.39 3.57
CA PHE A 506 -19.66 -22.83 3.79
C PHE A 506 -21.02 -23.13 4.42
N PRO A 507 -22.14 -22.94 3.71
CA PRO A 507 -23.49 -23.01 4.28
C PRO A 507 -23.90 -24.41 4.74
N LYS A 508 -23.09 -25.43 4.40
CA LYS A 508 -23.32 -26.84 4.77
C LYS A 508 -22.36 -27.34 5.85
N GLN A 509 -21.41 -26.53 6.32
CA GLN A 509 -20.49 -26.93 7.39
C GLN A 509 -21.01 -26.49 8.76
N ASP A 510 -20.82 -27.37 9.75
CA ASP A 510 -21.12 -27.05 11.14
C ASP A 510 -20.20 -25.91 11.62
N PRO A 511 -20.75 -24.82 12.19
CA PRO A 511 -20.00 -23.71 12.74
C PRO A 511 -18.90 -24.08 13.73
N ARG A 512 -19.05 -25.22 14.42
CA ARG A 512 -18.07 -25.74 15.38
C ARG A 512 -16.82 -26.32 14.73
N CYS A 513 -16.84 -26.54 13.42
CA CYS A 513 -15.71 -27.08 12.65
C CYS A 513 -14.84 -25.99 12.01
N TRP A 514 -15.14 -24.71 12.20
CA TRP A 514 -14.35 -23.63 11.62
C TRP A 514 -13.10 -23.34 12.45
N ASP A 515 -11.94 -23.49 11.83
CA ASP A 515 -10.68 -22.98 12.37
C ASP A 515 -10.61 -21.47 12.09
N GLN A 516 -10.36 -20.66 13.12
CA GLN A 516 -10.18 -19.21 12.98
C GLN A 516 -9.03 -18.84 12.03
N LYS A 517 -8.06 -19.74 11.82
CA LYS A 517 -6.95 -19.53 10.89
C LYS A 517 -7.37 -19.48 9.42
N TRP A 518 -8.56 -19.96 9.07
CA TRP A 518 -9.08 -19.90 7.69
C TRP A 518 -9.54 -18.48 7.26
N LEU A 519 -9.61 -17.56 8.22
CA LEU A 519 -10.00 -16.16 8.03
C LEU A 519 -8.80 -15.22 7.81
N ALA A 520 -7.57 -15.73 7.95
CA ALA A 520 -6.33 -14.96 7.96
C ALA A 520 -5.73 -14.73 6.56
#